data_AF-A0A2D5IDE6-F1
#
_entry.id   AF-A0A2D5IDE6-F1
#
_cell.length_a   1.000
_cell.length_b   1.000
_cell.length_c   1.000
_cell.angle_alpha   90.00
_cell.angle_beta   90.00
_cell.angle_gamma   90.00
#
_symmetry.space_group_name_H-M   'P 1'
#
loop_
_entity.id
_entity.type
_entity.pdbx_description
1 polymer ?
#
loop_
_entity_poly.entity_id
_entity_poly.type
_entity_poly.pdbx_seq_one_letter_code
_entity_poly.pdbx_strand_id
1 'polypeptide(L)'
;MNKQEVYAAVMERYPDREESAIETMSIDELAEYRQTVSRKLKKLEDERKLIDETIMESLSEVELKHGIILKSGSCLKMRSRTSYKYPEALDKEIKSLRQISRDMGEGYSETTTYLVLV
;
A
#
# COMPACT_ATOMS: atom_id res chain seq x y z
N MET A 1 15.18 0.39 22.03
CA MET A 1 15.48 0.99 20.71
C MET A 1 14.58 2.19 20.53
N ASN A 2 15.15 3.39 20.51
CA ASN A 2 14.46 4.66 20.25
C ASN A 2 13.95 4.68 18.81
N LYS A 3 12.80 5.33 18.54
CA LYS A 3 12.30 5.54 17.16
C LYS A 3 13.36 6.17 16.24
N GLN A 4 14.21 7.04 16.77
CA GLN A 4 15.32 7.65 16.03
C GLN A 4 16.40 6.62 15.64
N GLU A 5 16.71 5.65 16.50
CA GLU A 5 17.67 4.56 16.21
C GLU A 5 17.10 3.61 15.15
N VAL A 6 15.81 3.27 15.25
CA VAL A 6 15.10 2.45 14.24
C VAL A 6 15.12 3.15 12.88
N TYR A 7 14.80 4.45 12.85
CA TYR A 7 14.78 5.25 11.63
C TYR A 7 16.19 5.38 11.03
N ALA A 8 17.21 5.70 11.83
CA ALA A 8 18.59 5.77 11.38
C ALA A 8 19.08 4.44 10.78
N ALA A 9 18.80 3.31 11.43
CA ALA A 9 19.17 1.98 10.92
C ALA A 9 18.42 1.56 9.65
N VAL A 10 17.26 2.16 9.35
CA VAL A 10 16.55 1.99 8.08
C VAL A 10 17.17 2.88 6.99
N MET A 11 17.41 4.16 7.28
CA MET A 11 18.02 5.11 6.33
C MET A 11 19.48 4.75 5.98
N GLU A 12 20.24 4.18 6.92
CA GLU A 12 21.60 3.65 6.68
C GLU A 12 21.58 2.45 5.72
N ARG A 13 20.53 1.64 5.79
CA ARG A 13 20.37 0.41 4.98
C ARG A 13 19.75 0.67 3.61
N TYR A 14 19.01 1.76 3.47
CA TYR A 14 18.42 2.26 2.24
C TYR A 14 18.77 3.75 2.09
N PRO A 15 20.00 4.08 1.67
CA PRO A 15 20.40 5.47 1.49
C PRO A 15 19.63 6.07 0.31
N ASP A 16 18.59 6.84 0.61
CA ASP A 16 17.93 7.73 -0.33
C ASP A 16 18.94 8.79 -0.79
N ARG A 17 19.65 8.48 -1.88
CA ARG A 17 20.32 9.49 -2.70
C ARG A 17 19.25 10.27 -3.47
N GLU A 18 19.59 11.52 -3.81
CA GLU A 18 18.96 12.35 -4.86
C GLU A 18 17.83 13.34 -4.46
N GLU A 19 17.65 13.75 -3.20
CA GLU A 19 16.90 15.00 -2.93
C GLU A 19 17.55 16.21 -3.65
N SER A 20 18.89 16.30 -3.63
CA SER A 20 19.64 17.41 -4.24
C SER A 20 19.74 17.36 -5.77
N ALA A 21 19.23 16.32 -6.44
CA ALA A 21 19.30 16.19 -7.90
C ALA A 21 18.02 16.72 -8.58
N ILE A 22 16.87 16.60 -7.90
CA ILE A 22 15.55 16.98 -8.40
C ILE A 22 15.47 18.48 -8.71
N GLU A 23 16.11 19.33 -7.90
CA GLU A 23 16.13 20.79 -8.11
C GLU A 23 16.86 21.24 -9.39
N THR A 24 17.68 20.37 -9.98
CA THR A 24 18.50 20.66 -11.18
C THR A 24 17.96 20.03 -12.47
N MET A 25 16.92 19.20 -12.38
CA MET A 25 16.34 18.49 -13.54
C MET A 25 15.38 19.37 -14.36
N SER A 26 15.38 19.17 -15.67
CA SER A 26 14.35 19.69 -16.57
C SER A 26 13.00 18.99 -16.38
N ILE A 27 11.92 19.56 -16.94
CA ILE A 27 10.56 19.01 -16.82
C ILE A 27 10.45 17.59 -17.41
N ASP A 28 11.16 17.32 -18.51
CA ASP A 28 11.14 16.01 -19.17
C ASP A 28 11.88 14.96 -18.33
N GLU A 29 13.05 15.30 -17.77
CA GLU A 29 13.79 14.44 -16.83
C GLU A 29 12.97 14.17 -15.55
N LEU A 30 12.27 15.17 -15.02
CA LEU A 30 11.36 15.00 -13.89
C LEU A 30 10.18 14.06 -14.23
N ALA A 31 9.67 14.10 -15.46
CA ALA A 31 8.61 13.20 -15.91
C ALA A 31 9.09 11.73 -16.03
N GLU A 32 10.27 11.51 -16.59
CA GLU A 32 10.91 10.19 -16.66
C GLU A 32 11.29 9.64 -15.28
N TYR A 33 11.84 10.49 -14.41
CA TYR A 33 12.17 10.14 -13.04
C TYR A 33 10.90 9.77 -12.26
N ARG A 34 9.82 10.57 -12.36
CA ARG A 34 8.50 10.25 -11.79
C ARG A 34 7.96 8.92 -12.29
N GLN A 35 8.10 8.61 -13.58
CA GLN A 35 7.69 7.31 -14.12
C GLN A 35 8.50 6.16 -13.51
N THR A 36 9.81 6.36 -13.33
CA THR A 36 10.72 5.38 -12.72
C THR A 36 10.39 5.15 -11.24
N VAL A 37 10.19 6.21 -10.45
CA VAL A 37 9.70 6.14 -9.07
C VAL A 37 8.35 5.41 -9.01
N SER A 38 7.41 5.73 -9.91
CA SER A 38 6.10 5.05 -9.96
C SER A 38 6.23 3.54 -10.23
N ARG A 39 7.17 3.11 -11.07
CA ARG A 39 7.46 1.67 -11.30
C ARG A 39 8.09 1.02 -10.07
N LYS A 40 9.04 1.68 -9.40
CA LYS A 40 9.67 1.20 -8.15
C LYS A 40 8.61 1.03 -7.05
N LEU A 41 7.78 2.04 -6.82
CA LEU A 41 6.67 2.00 -5.86
C LEU A 41 5.69 0.85 -6.15
N LYS A 42 5.32 0.63 -7.42
CA LYS A 42 4.47 -0.51 -7.80
C LYS A 42 5.12 -1.85 -7.45
N LYS A 43 6.41 -2.03 -7.75
CA LYS A 43 7.14 -3.26 -7.42
C LYS A 43 7.19 -3.50 -5.91
N LEU A 44 7.46 -2.46 -5.11
CA LEU A 44 7.45 -2.54 -3.64
C LEU A 44 6.05 -2.83 -3.07
N GLU A 45 4.99 -2.27 -3.66
CA GLU A 45 3.61 -2.56 -3.28
C GLU A 45 3.22 -4.02 -3.59
N ASP A 46 3.67 -4.56 -4.73
CA ASP A 46 3.43 -5.95 -5.10
C ASP A 46 4.28 -6.92 -4.25
N GLU A 47 5.52 -6.56 -3.90
CA GLU A 47 6.34 -7.28 -2.91
C GLU A 47 5.73 -7.24 -1.49
N ARG A 48 5.17 -6.10 -1.06
CA ARG A 48 4.47 -6.01 0.24
C ARG A 48 3.25 -6.93 0.27
N LYS A 49 2.44 -6.96 -0.80
CA LYS A 49 1.27 -7.86 -0.86
C LYS A 49 1.66 -9.33 -0.73
N LEU A 50 2.73 -9.76 -1.40
CA LEU A 50 3.22 -11.14 -1.28
C LEU A 50 3.67 -11.48 0.14
N ILE A 51 4.28 -10.52 0.84
CA ILE A 51 4.61 -10.64 2.27
C ILE A 51 3.33 -10.69 3.13
N ASP A 52 2.36 -9.80 2.87
CA ASP A 52 1.08 -9.75 3.58
C ASP A 52 0.30 -11.08 3.42
N GLU A 53 0.26 -11.64 2.20
CA GLU A 53 -0.32 -12.95 1.87
C GLU A 53 0.40 -14.08 2.65
N THR A 54 1.73 -14.14 2.60
CA THR A 54 2.52 -15.12 3.34
C THR A 54 2.28 -15.06 4.85
N ILE A 55 2.12 -13.86 5.42
CA ILE A 55 1.80 -13.67 6.83
C ILE A 55 0.37 -14.15 7.15
N MET A 56 -0.61 -13.86 6.28
CA MET A 56 -1.99 -14.30 6.46
C MET A 56 -2.14 -15.83 6.35
N GLU A 57 -1.34 -16.50 5.52
CA GLU A 57 -1.28 -17.97 5.44
C GLU A 57 -0.59 -18.61 6.66
N SER A 58 0.32 -17.88 7.32
CA SER A 58 1.15 -18.39 8.42
C SER A 58 0.52 -18.23 9.82
N LEU A 59 -0.58 -17.46 9.95
CA LEU A 59 -1.21 -17.13 11.22
C LEU A 59 -2.66 -17.62 11.27
N SER A 60 -3.13 -18.01 12.46
CA SER A 60 -4.54 -18.37 12.63
C SER A 60 -5.46 -17.14 12.54
N GLU A 61 -6.72 -17.37 12.18
CA GLU A 61 -7.74 -16.30 12.12
C GLU A 61 -7.87 -15.55 13.47
N VAL A 62 -7.68 -16.26 14.60
CA VAL A 62 -7.73 -15.68 15.94
C VAL A 62 -6.56 -14.73 16.19
N GLU A 63 -5.35 -15.10 15.79
CA GLU A 63 -4.15 -14.26 15.88
C GLU A 63 -4.26 -13.04 14.94
N LEU A 64 -4.73 -13.25 13.71
CA LEU A 64 -4.95 -12.16 12.76
C LEU A 64 -6.00 -11.15 13.26
N LYS A 65 -7.08 -11.63 13.91
CA LYS A 65 -8.18 -10.79 14.41
C LYS A 65 -7.84 -9.98 15.66
N HIS A 66 -7.12 -10.58 16.62
CA HIS A 66 -6.72 -9.89 17.86
C HIS A 66 -5.40 -9.14 17.73
N GLY A 67 -4.55 -9.59 16.81
CA GLY A 67 -3.23 -9.05 16.51
C GLY A 67 -2.10 -9.76 17.24
N ILE A 68 -0.91 -9.73 16.63
CA ILE A 68 0.34 -10.24 17.19
C ILE A 68 1.29 -9.09 17.54
N ILE A 69 1.98 -9.20 18.67
CA ILE A 69 3.00 -8.21 19.07
C ILE A 69 4.34 -8.56 18.42
N LEU A 70 4.86 -7.64 17.62
CA LEU A 70 6.16 -7.76 16.97
C LEU A 70 7.29 -7.39 17.94
N LYS A 71 8.52 -7.80 17.59
CA LYS A 71 9.75 -7.46 18.36
C LYS A 71 10.00 -5.95 18.50
N SER A 72 9.37 -5.12 17.67
CA SER A 72 9.39 -3.65 17.76
C SER A 72 8.47 -3.08 18.84
N GLY A 73 7.59 -3.89 19.43
CA GLY A 73 6.48 -3.46 20.29
C GLY A 73 5.20 -3.06 19.54
N SER A 74 5.22 -3.08 18.20
CA SER A 74 4.04 -2.80 17.37
C SER A 74 3.08 -4.00 17.31
N CYS A 75 1.78 -3.75 17.14
CA CYS A 75 0.77 -4.79 16.96
C CYS A 75 0.41 -4.93 15.48
N LEU A 76 0.70 -6.09 14.87
CA LEU A 76 0.24 -6.41 13.52
C LEU A 76 -1.12 -7.11 13.60
N LYS A 77 -2.14 -6.57 12.93
CA LYS A 77 -3.47 -7.20 12.89
C LYS A 77 -4.17 -7.02 11.55
N MET A 78 -5.04 -7.97 11.22
CA MET A 78 -5.91 -7.92 10.06
C MET A 78 -7.08 -6.96 10.31
N ARG A 79 -7.29 -6.03 9.38
CA ARG A 79 -8.54 -5.28 9.27
C ARG A 79 -9.30 -5.79 8.05
N SER A 80 -10.38 -6.51 8.29
CA SER A 80 -11.30 -6.89 7.23
C SER A 80 -12.14 -5.73 6.80
N ARG A 81 -12.44 -5.73 5.50
CA ARG A 81 -13.24 -4.71 4.86
C ARG A 81 -13.66 -5.34 3.49
N THR A 82 -14.92 -5.22 3.05
CA THR A 82 -15.59 -6.07 2.01
C THR A 82 -15.70 -5.50 0.57
N SER A 83 -14.97 -6.04 -0.43
CA SER A 83 -14.95 -5.51 -1.83
C SER A 83 -15.37 -6.56 -2.85
N TYR A 84 -16.00 -6.12 -3.93
CA TYR A 84 -16.52 -6.96 -4.98
C TYR A 84 -15.62 -6.90 -6.23
N LYS A 85 -15.24 -8.07 -6.77
CA LYS A 85 -14.56 -8.22 -8.06
C LYS A 85 -15.54 -8.70 -9.12
N TYR A 86 -15.36 -8.24 -10.35
CA TYR A 86 -16.26 -8.51 -11.47
C TYR A 86 -15.46 -8.92 -12.73
N PRO A 87 -16.05 -9.68 -13.68
CA PRO A 87 -15.46 -9.93 -14.99
C PRO A 87 -15.15 -8.63 -15.73
N GLU A 88 -14.12 -8.60 -16.58
CA GLU A 88 -13.55 -7.35 -17.13
C GLU A 88 -14.56 -6.45 -17.87
N ALA A 89 -15.51 -7.04 -18.61
CA ALA A 89 -16.61 -6.31 -19.25
C ALA A 89 -17.52 -5.62 -18.21
N LEU A 90 -17.90 -6.35 -17.16
CA LEU A 90 -18.75 -5.86 -16.08
C LEU A 90 -18.01 -4.89 -15.15
N ASP A 91 -16.70 -5.05 -14.95
CA ASP A 91 -15.86 -4.10 -14.20
C ASP A 91 -15.71 -2.76 -14.94
N LYS A 92 -15.60 -2.77 -16.28
CA LYS A 92 -15.70 -1.54 -17.09
C LYS A 92 -17.05 -0.85 -16.91
N GLU A 93 -18.13 -1.61 -17.03
CA GLU A 93 -19.50 -1.10 -16.91
C GLU A 93 -19.77 -0.52 -15.50
N ILE A 94 -19.32 -1.23 -14.46
CA ILE A 94 -19.35 -0.78 -13.06
C ILE A 94 -18.46 0.44 -12.84
N LYS A 95 -17.31 0.58 -13.51
CA LYS A 95 -16.49 1.81 -13.45
C LYS A 95 -17.22 3.02 -14.05
N SER A 96 -17.90 2.87 -15.19
CA SER A 96 -18.76 3.92 -15.74
C SER A 96 -19.94 4.24 -14.80
N LEU A 97 -20.63 3.24 -14.27
CA LEU A 97 -21.74 3.43 -13.32
C LEU A 97 -21.28 4.09 -12.01
N ARG A 98 -20.11 3.72 -11.47
CA ARG A 98 -19.48 4.36 -10.31
C ARG A 98 -19.00 5.79 -10.60
N GLN A 99 -18.78 6.17 -11.86
CA GLN A 99 -18.47 7.55 -12.24
C GLN A 99 -19.77 8.37 -12.28
N ILE A 100 -20.76 7.91 -13.05
CA ILE A 100 -22.11 8.51 -13.11
C ILE A 100 -22.72 8.66 -11.71
N SER A 101 -22.70 7.61 -10.90
CA SER A 101 -23.21 7.62 -9.52
C SER A 101 -22.44 8.57 -8.59
N ARG A 102 -21.15 8.85 -8.83
CA ARG A 102 -20.42 9.90 -8.09
C ARG A 102 -20.81 11.30 -8.57
N ASP A 103 -20.96 11.47 -9.88
CA ASP A 103 -21.36 12.74 -10.49
C ASP A 103 -22.83 13.09 -10.15
N MET A 104 -23.65 12.09 -9.80
CA MET A 104 -25.04 12.22 -9.32
C MET A 104 -25.19 12.13 -7.79
N GLY A 105 -24.14 11.80 -7.03
CA GLY A 105 -24.14 11.80 -5.56
C GLY A 105 -24.69 10.56 -4.84
N GLU A 106 -24.81 9.40 -5.51
CA GLU A 106 -25.53 8.20 -5.03
C GLU A 106 -24.65 7.02 -4.58
N GLY A 107 -23.31 7.15 -4.63
CA GLY A 107 -22.39 6.03 -4.37
C GLY A 107 -22.26 5.62 -2.90
N TYR A 108 -22.19 4.31 -2.61
CA TYR A 108 -21.95 3.75 -1.27
C TYR A 108 -20.75 2.77 -1.22
N SER A 109 -20.33 2.41 0.01
CA SER A 109 -18.97 1.92 0.26
C SER A 109 -18.73 0.42 0.04
N GLU A 110 -17.89 0.15 -0.94
CA GLU A 110 -17.01 -1.01 -0.91
C GLU A 110 -15.79 -0.79 -0.02
N THR A 111 -15.32 -1.92 0.44
CA THR A 111 -14.66 -2.08 1.72
C THR A 111 -13.50 -3.08 1.33
N THR A 112 -12.26 -3.16 1.86
CA THR A 112 -11.20 -4.08 1.32
C THR A 112 -10.20 -4.54 2.38
N THR A 113 -10.01 -5.86 2.63
CA THR A 113 -9.20 -6.42 3.75
C THR A 113 -7.69 -6.23 3.60
N TYR A 114 -6.98 -5.82 4.67
CA TYR A 114 -5.52 -5.64 4.70
C TYR A 114 -4.93 -5.80 6.11
N LEU A 115 -3.64 -6.09 6.20
CA LEU A 115 -2.88 -6.04 7.46
C LEU A 115 -2.52 -4.60 7.84
N VAL A 116 -2.47 -4.31 9.14
CA VAL A 116 -2.13 -3.00 9.69
C VAL A 116 -1.20 -3.14 10.87
N LEU A 117 -0.12 -2.37 10.88
CA LEU A 117 0.70 -2.09 12.07
C LEU A 117 0.05 -0.98 12.90
N VAL A 118 -0.16 -1.25 14.19
CA VAL A 118 -0.74 -0.35 15.20
C VAL A 118 0.24 -0.15 16.35
#